data_AF-A0A936C1Q9-F1
#
_entry.id   AF-A0A936C1Q9-F1
#
_cell.length_a   1.000
_cell.length_b   1.000
_cell.length_c   1.000
_cell.angle_alpha   90.00
_cell.angle_beta   90.00
_cell.angle_gamma   90.00
#
_symmetry.space_group_name_H-M   'P 1'
#
loop_
_entity.id
_entity.type
_entity.pdbx_description
1 polymer ?
#
loop_
_entity_poly.entity_id
_entity_poly.type
_entity_poly.pdbx_seq_one_letter_code
_entity_poly.pdbx_strand_id
1 'polypeptide(L)'
;MLTECAKCQARYDVRGMGVGAQLRCRCGAMLTVPATALQADLISCPACGAAVDPASSSCTYCRSPLSVSSCPRCFGMMPRGARFCTHCGRAALNPVLSPDHRPTRKCPRCPGHPALEGYTVGETFMERCALCGGVFVETQTFDAIVEDEDRRARVDASLVEWSTPPRLDPVQYVPCPVCDVLMNRTNFGRRSGVILDVCRNHGTWFDAEELRRVMAFISGGGLDKTRALELDALKAEVAHQRHMAEQLRRSGSAAGGMGWDSSRFGDIDAFDVVELVAGIISVFRR
;
A
#
# COMPACT_ATOMS: atom_id res chain seq x y z
N MET A 1 4.29 -29.09 10.36
CA MET A 1 3.73 -28.79 11.69
C MET A 1 4.36 -29.79 12.65
N LEU A 2 5.00 -29.30 13.71
CA LEU A 2 5.67 -30.14 14.69
C LEU A 2 4.93 -30.03 16.02
N THR A 3 4.76 -31.15 16.71
CA THR A 3 4.32 -31.17 18.12
C THR A 3 5.40 -31.83 18.97
N GLU A 4 5.56 -31.36 20.20
CA GLU A 4 6.59 -31.83 21.13
C GLU A 4 5.96 -32.54 22.34
N CYS A 5 6.51 -33.68 22.72
CA CYS A 5 6.04 -34.40 23.91
C CYS A 5 6.47 -33.68 25.19
N ALA A 6 5.50 -33.22 25.99
CA ALA A 6 5.77 -32.59 27.28
C ALA A 6 6.57 -33.47 28.28
N LYS A 7 6.57 -34.81 28.11
CA LYS A 7 7.26 -35.74 29.01
C LYS A 7 8.71 -36.03 28.63
N CYS A 8 9.02 -36.14 27.34
CA CYS A 8 10.36 -36.57 26.87
C CYS A 8 10.96 -35.68 25.78
N GLN A 9 10.28 -34.57 25.44
CA GLN A 9 10.70 -33.58 24.46
C GLN A 9 10.93 -34.15 23.03
N ALA A 10 10.47 -35.36 22.77
CA ALA A 10 10.49 -35.93 21.42
C ALA A 10 9.54 -35.14 20.50
N ARG A 11 10.01 -34.81 19.29
CA ARG A 11 9.28 -34.03 18.30
C ARG A 11 8.70 -34.94 17.22
N TYR A 12 7.44 -34.72 16.87
CA TYR A 12 6.72 -35.48 15.86
C TYR A 12 6.23 -34.57 14.74
N ASP A 13 6.39 -35.02 13.50
CA ASP A 13 5.76 -34.40 12.35
C ASP A 13 4.30 -34.85 12.26
N VAL A 14 3.39 -33.90 12.38
CA VAL A 14 1.94 -34.12 12.37
C VAL A 14 1.28 -33.53 11.13
N ARG A 15 2.06 -33.25 10.07
CA ARG A 15 1.53 -32.88 8.76
C ARG A 15 0.56 -33.95 8.27
N GLY A 16 -0.69 -33.55 8.01
CA GLY A 16 -1.75 -34.45 7.54
C GLY A 16 -2.61 -35.07 8.64
N MET A 17 -2.31 -34.85 9.93
CA MET A 17 -3.17 -35.26 11.03
C MET A 17 -4.21 -34.17 11.34
N GLY A 18 -5.45 -34.57 11.63
CA GLY A 18 -6.50 -33.64 12.04
C GLY A 18 -6.18 -32.97 13.39
N VAL A 19 -6.57 -31.71 13.54
CA VAL A 19 -6.52 -31.01 14.84
C VAL A 19 -7.30 -31.83 15.88
N GLY A 20 -6.71 -32.03 17.06
CA GLY A 20 -7.30 -32.87 18.11
C GLY A 20 -7.03 -34.37 17.97
N ALA A 21 -6.41 -34.84 16.88
CA ALA A 21 -6.00 -36.23 16.75
C ALA A 21 -4.99 -36.60 17.85
N GLN A 22 -5.08 -37.83 18.34
CA GLN A 22 -4.16 -38.33 19.36
C GLN A 22 -3.07 -39.20 18.74
N LEU A 23 -1.82 -38.97 19.13
CA LEU A 23 -0.70 -39.84 18.79
C LEU A 23 0.03 -40.31 20.05
N ARG A 24 0.55 -41.53 20.01
CA ARG A 24 1.33 -42.09 21.11
C ARG A 24 2.80 -41.78 20.92
N CYS A 25 3.41 -41.16 21.93
CA CYS A 25 4.84 -40.94 22.01
C CYS A 25 5.60 -42.26 22.22
N ARG A 26 6.85 -42.32 21.78
CA ARG A 26 7.82 -43.38 22.14
C ARG A 26 7.98 -43.59 23.65
N CYS A 27 7.76 -42.56 24.48
CA CYS A 27 7.82 -42.67 25.94
C CYS A 27 6.51 -43.15 26.58
N GLY A 28 5.50 -43.49 25.76
CA GLY A 28 4.18 -43.96 26.19
C GLY A 28 3.16 -42.86 26.48
N ALA A 29 3.55 -41.58 26.49
CA ALA A 29 2.61 -40.47 26.66
C ALA A 29 1.71 -40.29 25.43
N MET A 30 0.44 -39.96 25.63
CA MET A 30 -0.46 -39.54 24.55
C MET A 30 -0.30 -38.03 24.31
N LEU A 31 -0.13 -37.64 23.05
CA LEU A 31 -0.12 -36.24 22.62
C LEU A 31 -1.37 -35.95 21.81
N THR A 32 -1.87 -34.72 21.92
CA THR A 32 -2.94 -34.20 21.08
C THR A 32 -2.32 -33.27 20.04
N VAL A 33 -2.71 -33.43 18.77
CA VAL A 33 -2.33 -32.49 17.70
C VAL A 33 -2.96 -31.14 18.03
N PRO A 34 -2.14 -30.09 18.28
CA PRO A 34 -2.68 -28.79 18.67
C PRO A 34 -3.48 -28.19 17.51
N ALA A 35 -4.47 -27.37 17.84
CA ALA A 35 -5.07 -26.51 16.83
C ALA A 35 -3.97 -25.60 16.27
N THR A 36 -3.85 -25.56 14.95
CA THR A 36 -2.98 -24.58 14.29
C THR A 36 -3.53 -23.21 14.66
N ALA A 37 -2.89 -22.53 15.60
CA ALA A 37 -3.13 -21.11 15.76
C ALA A 37 -2.74 -20.48 14.42
N LEU A 38 -3.71 -19.90 13.72
CA LEU A 38 -3.45 -19.00 12.59
C LEU A 38 -2.65 -17.82 13.14
N GLN A 39 -1.34 -17.98 13.24
CA GLN A 39 -0.40 -16.90 13.53
C GLN A 39 -0.05 -16.24 12.19
N ALA A 40 -1.06 -15.70 11.51
CA ALA A 40 -0.88 -15.00 10.25
C ALA A 40 -0.31 -13.58 10.44
N ASP A 41 -0.35 -13.05 11.67
CA ASP A 41 -0.03 -11.65 11.96
C ASP A 41 1.18 -11.45 12.88
N LEU A 42 1.97 -12.48 13.19
CA LEU A 42 3.15 -12.35 14.06
C LEU A 42 4.44 -12.16 13.25
N ILE A 43 5.24 -11.17 13.63
CA ILE A 43 6.60 -10.98 13.12
C ILE A 43 7.62 -11.68 14.02
N SER A 44 8.80 -12.00 13.50
CA SER A 44 9.88 -12.56 14.32
C SER A 44 10.71 -11.44 14.96
N CYS A 45 10.96 -11.55 16.27
CA CYS A 45 11.89 -10.67 16.97
C CYS A 45 13.30 -10.80 16.34
N PRO A 46 13.95 -9.71 15.93
CA PRO A 46 15.29 -9.77 15.33
C PRO A 46 16.38 -10.20 16.32
N ALA A 47 16.14 -10.03 17.63
CA ALA A 47 17.14 -10.29 18.66
C ALA A 47 17.12 -11.74 19.16
N CYS A 48 15.94 -12.35 19.27
CA CYS A 48 15.79 -13.70 19.84
C CYS A 48 14.96 -14.67 18.98
N GLY A 49 14.34 -14.21 17.89
CA GLY A 49 13.51 -15.04 17.02
C GLY A 49 12.11 -15.37 17.57
N ALA A 50 11.74 -14.87 18.76
CA ALA A 50 10.39 -15.08 19.29
C ALA A 50 9.33 -14.45 18.38
N ALA A 51 8.18 -15.10 18.23
CA ALA A 51 7.03 -14.51 17.55
C ALA A 51 6.52 -13.31 18.36
N VAL A 52 6.30 -12.19 17.69
CA VAL A 52 5.85 -10.94 18.31
C VAL A 52 4.71 -10.33 17.53
N ASP A 53 3.78 -9.76 18.27
CA ASP A 53 2.77 -8.85 17.75
C ASP A 53 3.45 -7.59 17.16
N PRO A 54 3.19 -7.25 15.89
CA PRO A 54 3.72 -6.04 15.24
C PRO A 54 3.39 -4.73 15.97
N ALA A 55 2.31 -4.70 16.77
CA ALA A 55 1.92 -3.55 17.57
C ALA A 55 2.71 -3.42 18.88
N SER A 56 3.50 -4.42 19.27
CA SER A 56 4.30 -4.39 20.50
C SER A 56 5.56 -3.52 20.32
N SER A 57 5.80 -2.60 21.26
CA SER A 57 7.00 -1.76 21.29
C SER A 57 8.27 -2.49 21.79
N SER A 58 8.10 -3.68 22.39
CA SER A 58 9.20 -4.52 22.87
C SER A 58 8.84 -6.00 22.80
N CYS A 59 9.86 -6.86 22.67
CA CYS A 59 9.67 -8.30 22.64
C CYS A 59 9.25 -8.81 24.03
N THR A 60 8.11 -9.49 24.13
CA THR A 60 7.63 -10.09 25.39
C THR A 60 8.56 -11.19 25.93
N TYR A 61 9.41 -11.77 25.07
CA TYR A 61 10.38 -12.80 25.46
C TYR A 61 11.72 -12.23 25.93
N CYS A 62 12.49 -11.59 25.04
CA CYS A 62 13.83 -11.12 25.36
C CYS A 62 13.90 -9.64 25.80
N ARG A 63 12.77 -8.94 25.80
CA ARG A 63 12.65 -7.51 26.15
C ARG A 63 13.43 -6.55 25.25
N SER A 64 13.97 -7.01 24.12
CA SER A 64 14.58 -6.09 23.15
C SER A 64 13.51 -5.12 22.62
N PRO A 65 13.82 -3.81 22.50
CA PRO A 65 12.90 -2.88 21.87
C PRO A 65 12.63 -3.31 20.43
N LEU A 66 11.36 -3.37 20.05
CA LEU A 66 10.93 -3.63 18.68
C LEU A 66 10.81 -2.31 17.93
N SER A 67 11.80 -1.46 18.16
CA SER A 67 11.96 -0.23 17.41
C SER A 67 12.11 -0.58 15.94
N VAL A 68 11.21 -0.05 15.13
CA VAL A 68 11.21 -0.20 13.68
C VAL A 68 11.96 0.96 13.05
N SER A 69 12.83 0.65 12.10
CA SER A 69 13.45 1.59 11.17
C SER A 69 12.83 1.41 9.79
N SER A 70 12.52 2.49 9.07
CA SER A 70 11.96 2.39 7.72
C SER A 70 13.06 2.12 6.69
N CYS A 71 12.82 1.20 5.77
CA CYS A 71 13.70 0.95 4.63
C CYS A 71 13.71 2.17 3.70
N PRO A 72 14.89 2.65 3.24
CA PRO A 72 14.93 3.77 2.33
C PRO A 72 14.52 3.50 0.90
N ARG A 73 14.35 2.24 0.55
CA ARG A 73 13.95 1.84 -0.79
C ARG A 73 12.46 1.58 -0.90
N CYS A 74 11.90 0.79 0.02
CA CYS A 74 10.51 0.36 -0.07
C CYS A 74 9.64 0.89 1.07
N PHE A 75 10.19 1.70 1.97
CA PHE A 75 9.50 2.23 3.16
C PHE A 75 8.91 1.16 4.11
N GLY A 76 9.31 -0.10 3.93
CA GLY A 76 8.89 -1.18 4.82
C GLY A 76 9.51 -1.03 6.19
N MET A 77 8.72 -1.32 7.23
CA MET A 77 9.22 -1.36 8.59
C MET A 77 10.21 -2.53 8.73
N MET A 78 11.42 -2.21 9.17
CA MET A 78 12.48 -3.17 9.45
C MET A 78 12.80 -3.15 10.94
N PRO A 79 13.19 -4.27 11.54
CA PRO A 79 13.70 -4.26 12.90
C PRO A 79 15.00 -3.45 12.98
N ARG A 80 15.20 -2.65 14.04
CA ARG A 80 16.49 -1.97 14.26
C ARG A 80 17.64 -2.97 14.29
N GLY A 81 18.73 -2.63 13.61
CA GLY A 81 19.91 -3.49 13.48
C GLY A 81 19.83 -4.55 12.37
N ALA A 82 18.69 -4.64 11.65
CA ALA A 82 18.65 -5.42 10.42
C ALA A 82 19.72 -4.91 9.46
N ARG A 83 20.55 -5.80 8.90
CA ARG A 83 21.56 -5.43 7.90
C ARG A 83 20.94 -5.26 6.51
N PHE A 84 19.81 -5.92 6.27
CA PHE A 84 19.09 -5.90 5.01
C PHE A 84 17.58 -5.82 5.27
N CYS A 85 16.86 -5.19 4.35
CA CYS A 85 15.42 -5.11 4.37
C CYS A 85 14.80 -6.47 4.08
N THR A 86 13.89 -6.93 4.95
CA THR A 86 13.13 -8.17 4.77
C THR A 86 12.10 -8.08 3.63
N HIS A 87 11.79 -6.88 3.14
CA HIS A 87 10.82 -6.67 2.07
C HIS A 87 11.47 -6.53 0.69
N CYS A 88 12.59 -5.82 0.57
CA CYS A 88 13.23 -5.55 -0.73
C CYS A 88 14.69 -6.03 -0.81
N GLY A 89 15.25 -6.61 0.25
CA GLY A 89 16.61 -7.15 0.27
C GLY A 89 17.74 -6.12 0.29
N ARG A 90 17.44 -4.81 0.18
CA ARG A 90 18.47 -3.76 0.18
C ARG A 90 19.12 -3.60 1.55
N ALA A 91 20.40 -3.26 1.59
CA ALA A 91 21.11 -2.95 2.83
C ALA A 91 20.36 -1.87 3.63
N ALA A 92 20.18 -2.11 4.92
CA ALA A 92 19.54 -1.15 5.79
C ALA A 92 20.44 0.07 5.96
N LEU A 93 19.91 1.24 5.62
CA LEU A 93 20.43 2.50 6.12
C LEU A 93 19.51 2.91 7.26
N ASN A 94 20.09 3.36 8.38
CA ASN A 94 19.29 3.84 9.49
C ASN A 94 18.60 5.15 9.06
N PRO A 95 17.27 5.27 9.18
CA PRO A 95 16.61 6.56 8.99
C PRO A 95 17.20 7.54 10.00
N VAL A 96 17.51 8.74 9.51
CA VAL A 96 17.99 9.83 10.37
C VAL A 96 16.75 10.55 10.87
N LEU A 97 16.50 10.47 12.18
CA LEU A 97 15.52 11.36 12.80
C LEU A 97 15.99 12.79 12.58
N SER A 98 15.11 13.69 12.19
CA SER A 98 15.44 15.09 11.98
C SER A 98 15.36 15.81 13.33
N PRO A 99 16.47 16.02 14.06
CA PRO A 99 16.44 16.53 15.44
C PRO A 99 15.87 17.95 15.53
N ASP A 100 15.95 18.71 14.44
CA ASP A 100 15.45 20.08 14.36
C ASP A 100 13.96 20.16 13.97
N HIS A 101 13.32 19.03 13.65
CA HIS A 101 11.88 19.02 13.32
C HIS A 101 11.05 19.25 14.58
N ARG A 102 10.36 20.38 14.64
CA ARG A 102 9.35 20.64 15.67
C ARG A 102 8.01 20.09 15.19
N PRO A 103 7.46 19.05 15.84
CA PRO A 103 6.26 18.42 15.35
C PRO A 103 5.06 19.32 15.58
N THR A 104 4.50 19.84 14.49
CA THR A 104 3.30 20.71 14.52
C THR A 104 2.02 19.94 14.21
N ARG A 105 2.14 18.82 13.50
CA ARG A 105 1.04 17.99 13.02
C ARG A 105 0.77 16.83 13.97
N LYS A 106 -0.48 16.40 14.03
CA LYS A 106 -0.94 15.30 14.91
C LYS A 106 -1.44 14.12 14.11
N CYS A 107 -1.32 12.92 14.68
CA CYS A 107 -1.87 11.70 14.09
C CYS A 107 -3.41 11.75 14.07
N PRO A 108 -4.06 11.56 12.90
CA PRO A 108 -5.51 11.57 12.80
C PRO A 108 -6.16 10.23 13.17
N ARG A 109 -5.39 9.13 13.24
CA ARG A 109 -5.88 7.77 13.56
C ARG A 109 -5.86 7.42 15.04
N CYS A 110 -4.86 7.89 15.78
CA CYS A 110 -4.61 7.46 17.14
C CYS A 110 -5.45 8.26 18.15
N PRO A 111 -6.04 7.60 19.17
CA PRO A 111 -6.61 8.29 20.32
C PRO A 111 -5.58 9.25 20.94
N GLY A 112 -6.04 10.45 21.31
CA GLY A 112 -5.17 11.47 21.90
C GLY A 112 -4.28 12.23 20.91
N HIS A 113 -4.37 11.92 19.60
CA HIS A 113 -3.72 12.67 18.52
C HIS A 113 -2.24 13.01 18.81
N PRO A 114 -1.37 11.99 19.03
CA PRO A 114 0.05 12.20 19.30
C PRO A 114 0.71 13.00 18.17
N ALA A 115 1.72 13.79 18.54
CA ALA A 115 2.50 14.57 17.58
C ALA A 115 3.26 13.64 16.61
N LEU A 116 3.30 14.00 15.33
CA LEU A 116 4.02 13.23 14.33
C LEU A 116 5.51 13.51 14.38
N GLU A 117 6.34 12.47 14.32
CA GLU A 117 7.80 12.60 14.31
C GLU A 117 8.32 12.76 12.88
N GLY A 118 9.11 13.80 12.66
CA GLY A 118 9.82 14.00 11.40
C GLY A 118 10.97 13.01 11.24
N TYR A 119 11.08 12.39 10.08
CA TYR A 119 12.18 11.50 9.74
C TYR A 119 12.54 11.65 8.27
N THR A 120 13.83 11.52 7.99
CA THR A 120 14.34 11.58 6.61
C THR A 120 14.81 10.20 6.17
N VAL A 121 14.43 9.86 4.96
CA VAL A 121 14.75 8.61 4.30
C VAL A 121 15.45 8.91 2.99
N GLY A 122 16.77 8.73 2.95
CA GLY A 122 17.58 9.27 1.85
C GLY A 122 17.53 10.79 1.89
N GLU A 123 16.89 11.42 0.89
CA GLU A 123 16.66 12.87 0.80
C GLU A 123 15.19 13.24 1.05
N THR A 124 14.34 12.25 1.29
CA THR A 124 12.89 12.42 1.40
C THR A 124 12.49 12.62 2.86
N PHE A 125 11.97 13.81 3.18
CA PHE A 125 11.42 14.12 4.50
C PHE A 125 9.95 13.69 4.61
N MET A 126 9.59 13.05 5.72
CA MET A 126 8.22 12.65 6.02
C MET A 126 7.95 12.72 7.51
N GLU A 127 6.68 12.65 7.90
CA GLU A 127 6.26 12.63 9.29
C GLU A 127 5.53 11.33 9.61
N ARG A 128 5.87 10.68 10.72
CA ARG A 128 5.28 9.40 11.12
C ARG A 128 4.67 9.45 12.50
N CYS A 129 3.62 8.68 12.73
CA CYS A 129 3.13 8.39 14.06
C CYS A 129 3.94 7.25 14.69
N ALA A 130 4.54 7.47 15.86
CA ALA A 130 5.27 6.43 16.58
C ALA A 130 4.38 5.31 17.15
N LEU A 131 3.07 5.53 17.26
CA LEU A 131 2.11 4.56 17.80
C LEU A 131 1.55 3.62 16.71
N CYS A 132 0.88 4.17 15.70
CA CYS A 132 0.25 3.36 14.66
C CYS A 132 1.13 3.10 13.43
N GLY A 133 2.28 3.78 13.31
CA GLY A 133 3.14 3.67 12.13
C GLY A 133 2.61 4.37 10.87
N GLY A 134 1.48 5.08 10.96
CA GLY A 134 0.96 5.88 9.85
C GLY A 134 1.90 7.03 9.49
N VAL A 135 1.94 7.40 8.22
CA VAL A 135 2.87 8.37 7.64
C VAL A 135 2.09 9.46 6.92
N PHE A 136 2.44 10.70 7.18
CA PHE A 136 2.01 11.85 6.38
C PHE A 136 3.15 12.24 5.44
N VAL A 137 2.82 12.34 4.15
CA VAL A 137 3.75 12.79 3.11
C VAL A 137 3.13 13.96 2.38
N GLU A 138 3.86 15.06 2.30
CA GLU A 138 3.41 16.23 1.56
C GLU A 138 3.28 15.93 0.07
N THR A 139 2.30 16.57 -0.58
CA THR A 139 1.99 16.41 -2.02
C THR A 139 3.25 16.30 -2.90
N GLN A 140 4.10 17.33 -2.88
CA GLN A 140 5.26 17.41 -3.77
C GLN A 140 6.28 16.31 -3.48
N THR A 141 6.40 15.93 -2.21
CA THR A 141 7.30 14.87 -1.77
C THR A 141 6.79 13.52 -2.26
N PHE A 142 5.48 13.26 -2.16
CA PHE A 142 4.90 12.02 -2.64
C PHE A 142 5.01 11.88 -4.17
N ASP A 143 4.74 12.97 -4.91
CA ASP A 143 4.89 12.99 -6.37
C ASP A 143 6.32 12.64 -6.78
N ALA A 144 7.32 13.24 -6.13
CA ALA A 144 8.73 12.96 -6.39
C ALA A 144 9.11 11.49 -6.09
N ILE A 145 8.58 10.90 -5.01
CA ILE A 145 8.77 9.48 -4.69
C ILE A 145 8.21 8.62 -5.83
N VAL A 146 6.97 8.87 -6.26
CA VAL A 146 6.31 8.07 -7.31
C VAL A 146 7.05 8.17 -8.64
N GLU A 147 7.48 9.37 -9.04
CA GLU A 147 8.23 9.59 -10.27
C GLU A 147 9.59 8.88 -10.28
N ASP A 148 10.34 8.97 -9.19
CA ASP A 148 11.63 8.30 -9.04
C ASP A 148 11.46 6.77 -9.07
N GLU A 149 10.42 6.24 -8.43
CA GLU A 149 10.11 4.81 -8.48
C GLU A 149 9.66 4.31 -9.86
N ASP A 150 8.76 5.01 -10.54
CA ASP A 150 8.30 4.63 -11.89
C ASP A 150 9.48 4.62 -12.86
N ARG A 151 10.37 5.60 -12.75
CA ARG A 151 11.61 5.67 -13.55
C ARG A 151 12.51 4.46 -13.29
N ARG A 152 12.71 4.08 -12.03
CA ARG A 152 13.52 2.92 -11.65
C ARG A 152 12.90 1.61 -12.10
N ALA A 153 11.59 1.44 -11.93
CA ALA A 153 10.87 0.23 -12.33
C ALA A 153 10.92 -0.04 -13.84
N ARG A 154 11.00 1.01 -14.67
CA ARG A 154 11.17 0.87 -16.14
C ARG A 154 12.55 0.35 -16.55
N VAL A 155 13.58 0.59 -15.73
CA VAL A 155 14.96 0.15 -16.00
C VAL A 155 15.21 -1.24 -15.43
N ASP A 156 14.67 -1.52 -14.25
CA ASP A 156 14.81 -2.80 -13.54
C ASP A 156 13.43 -3.43 -13.38
N ALA A 157 13.05 -4.25 -14.37
CA ALA A 157 11.79 -4.99 -14.35
C ALA A 157 11.90 -6.15 -13.34
N SER A 158 11.70 -5.83 -12.07
CA SER A 158 11.61 -6.84 -11.02
C SER A 158 10.38 -7.73 -11.26
N LEU A 159 10.59 -9.04 -11.33
CA LEU A 159 9.53 -10.06 -11.50
C LEU A 159 8.67 -10.25 -10.23
N VAL A 160 8.73 -9.33 -9.27
CA VAL A 160 7.93 -9.42 -8.05
C VAL A 160 6.46 -9.26 -8.43
N GLU A 161 5.76 -10.39 -8.40
CA GLU A 161 4.32 -10.43 -8.55
C GLU A 161 3.70 -9.69 -7.36
N TRP A 162 3.15 -8.51 -7.65
CA TRP A 162 2.47 -7.73 -6.64
C TRP A 162 1.09 -8.35 -6.40
N SER A 163 0.95 -9.07 -5.28
CA SER A 163 -0.33 -9.54 -4.78
C SER A 163 -0.71 -8.72 -3.55
N THR A 164 -1.80 -7.98 -3.64
CA THR A 164 -2.37 -7.30 -2.48
C THR A 164 -3.67 -7.98 -2.08
N PRO A 165 -3.70 -8.70 -0.94
CA PRO A 165 -4.98 -9.13 -0.39
C PRO A 165 -5.78 -7.88 0.01
N PRO A 166 -7.10 -7.84 -0.27
CA PRO A 166 -7.95 -6.73 0.14
C PRO A 166 -7.98 -6.67 1.68
N ARG A 167 -7.71 -5.51 2.26
CA ARG A 167 -8.05 -5.25 3.67
C ARG A 167 -9.56 -5.03 3.75
N LEU A 168 -10.23 -5.80 4.60
CA LEU A 168 -11.68 -5.71 4.86
C LEU A 168 -11.99 -4.80 6.06
N ASP A 169 -11.08 -3.91 6.43
CA ASP A 169 -11.23 -3.07 7.60
C ASP A 169 -12.42 -2.10 7.44
N PRO A 170 -13.13 -1.75 8.53
CA PRO A 170 -14.20 -0.76 8.50
C PRO A 170 -13.71 0.56 7.90
N VAL A 171 -14.48 1.13 6.98
CA VAL A 171 -14.14 2.41 6.34
C VAL A 171 -14.18 3.53 7.39
N GLN A 172 -13.02 4.13 7.65
CA GLN A 172 -12.87 5.27 8.54
C GLN A 172 -12.17 6.41 7.81
N TYR A 173 -12.87 7.52 7.61
CA TYR A 173 -12.30 8.74 7.06
C TYR A 173 -11.45 9.46 8.11
N VAL A 174 -10.36 10.07 7.67
CA VAL A 174 -9.43 10.81 8.54
C VAL A 174 -9.39 12.30 8.16
N PRO A 175 -9.28 13.22 9.14
CA PRO A 175 -9.01 14.62 8.87
C PRO A 175 -7.56 14.82 8.42
N CYS A 176 -7.34 15.83 7.56
CA CYS A 176 -6.01 16.23 7.15
C CYS A 176 -5.22 16.78 8.35
N PRO A 177 -3.98 16.31 8.62
CA PRO A 177 -3.14 16.83 9.71
C PRO A 177 -2.72 18.30 9.60
N VAL A 178 -3.10 18.99 8.52
CA VAL A 178 -2.75 20.38 8.23
C VAL A 178 -3.96 21.31 8.28
N CYS A 179 -5.10 20.93 7.67
CA CYS A 179 -6.29 21.78 7.59
C CYS A 179 -7.55 21.19 8.23
N ASP A 180 -7.46 20.01 8.83
CA ASP A 180 -8.57 19.29 9.48
C ASP A 180 -9.76 18.92 8.58
N VAL A 181 -9.73 19.26 7.29
CA VAL A 181 -10.72 18.81 6.29
C VAL A 181 -10.59 17.31 6.06
N LEU A 182 -11.73 16.61 5.98
CA LEU A 182 -11.75 15.16 5.70
C LEU A 182 -11.07 14.85 4.37
N MET A 183 -10.17 13.87 4.42
CA MET A 183 -9.38 13.44 3.27
C MET A 183 -10.19 12.51 2.37
N ASN A 184 -9.94 12.57 1.06
CA ASN A 184 -10.61 11.74 0.07
C ASN A 184 -9.94 10.36 -0.04
N ARG A 185 -10.74 9.30 0.00
CA ARG A 185 -10.26 7.92 -0.13
C ARG A 185 -10.10 7.55 -1.58
N THR A 186 -8.87 7.30 -2.01
CA THR A 186 -8.55 7.02 -3.43
C THR A 186 -7.79 5.71 -3.56
N ASN A 187 -8.21 4.83 -4.49
CA ASN A 187 -7.43 3.66 -4.84
C ASN A 187 -6.22 4.08 -5.71
N PHE A 188 -5.00 3.86 -5.21
CA PHE A 188 -3.79 4.27 -5.94
C PHE A 188 -3.70 3.57 -7.30
N GLY A 189 -3.42 4.31 -8.36
CA GLY A 189 -3.42 3.79 -9.73
C GLY A 189 -4.75 3.14 -10.14
N ARG A 190 -5.87 3.49 -9.49
CA ARG A 190 -7.26 3.01 -9.68
C ARG A 190 -7.51 1.51 -9.44
N ARG A 191 -6.44 0.71 -9.34
CA ARG A 191 -6.53 -0.76 -9.26
C ARG A 191 -5.51 -1.42 -8.34
N SER A 192 -4.67 -0.64 -7.66
CA SER A 192 -3.71 -1.22 -6.70
C SER A 192 -4.41 -1.77 -5.45
N GLY A 193 -5.69 -1.48 -5.21
CA GLY A 193 -6.32 -1.90 -3.95
C GLY A 193 -5.63 -1.36 -2.69
N VAL A 194 -4.70 -0.39 -2.85
CA VAL A 194 -4.13 0.41 -1.78
C VAL A 194 -4.96 1.68 -1.72
N ILE A 195 -5.70 1.84 -0.64
CA ILE A 195 -6.59 2.98 -0.46
C ILE A 195 -5.84 4.05 0.30
N LEU A 196 -5.66 5.21 -0.32
CA LEU A 196 -4.94 6.33 0.26
C LEU A 196 -5.95 7.39 0.74
N ASP A 197 -5.66 8.02 1.88
CA ASP A 197 -6.40 9.17 2.36
C ASP A 197 -5.68 10.44 1.84
N VAL A 198 -6.30 11.17 0.90
CA VAL A 198 -5.68 12.27 0.14
C VAL A 198 -6.31 13.62 0.49
N CYS A 199 -5.49 14.59 0.90
CA CYS A 199 -5.85 16.00 0.95
C CYS A 199 -5.23 16.69 -0.27
N ARG A 200 -6.09 17.25 -1.12
CA ARG A 200 -5.71 17.89 -2.38
C ARG A 200 -4.62 18.97 -2.22
N ASN A 201 -4.66 19.72 -1.12
CA ASN A 201 -3.79 20.89 -0.94
C ASN A 201 -2.51 20.60 -0.16
N HIS A 202 -2.49 19.57 0.68
CA HIS A 202 -1.43 19.41 1.68
C HIS A 202 -0.63 18.11 1.51
N GLY A 203 -1.29 17.01 1.16
CA GLY A 203 -0.61 15.73 1.01
C GLY A 203 -1.47 14.53 1.33
N THR A 204 -0.80 13.41 1.55
CA THR A 204 -1.41 12.09 1.67
C THR A 204 -1.08 11.47 3.01
N TRP A 205 -2.10 10.89 3.64
CA TRP A 205 -1.96 10.04 4.80
C TRP A 205 -1.93 8.58 4.33
N PHE A 206 -0.92 7.86 4.81
CA PHE A 206 -0.74 6.43 4.60
C PHE A 206 -0.91 5.75 5.96
N ASP A 207 -1.82 4.79 6.05
CA ASP A 207 -1.83 3.89 7.18
C ASP A 207 -0.62 2.95 7.15
N ALA A 208 -0.45 2.18 8.23
CA ALA A 208 0.64 1.22 8.35
C ALA A 208 0.76 0.35 7.09
N GLU A 209 1.97 0.34 6.53
CA GLU A 209 2.38 -0.43 5.35
C GLU A 209 1.80 0.02 4.00
N GLU A 210 0.93 1.03 3.93
CA GLU A 210 0.32 1.45 2.66
C GLU A 210 1.33 2.08 1.72
N LEU A 211 2.22 2.94 2.23
CA LEU A 211 3.30 3.52 1.42
C LEU A 211 4.17 2.41 0.80
N ARG A 212 4.56 1.38 1.57
CA ARG A 212 5.29 0.22 1.02
C ARG A 212 4.51 -0.50 -0.08
N ARG A 213 3.20 -0.70 0.12
CA ARG A 213 2.34 -1.38 -0.88
C ARG A 213 2.25 -0.57 -2.18
N VAL A 214 2.23 0.76 -2.10
CA VAL A 214 2.37 1.66 -3.26
C VAL A 214 3.70 1.42 -3.96
N MET A 215 4.83 1.42 -3.23
CA MET A 215 6.15 1.17 -3.82
C MET A 215 6.23 -0.19 -4.53
N ALA A 216 5.65 -1.22 -3.91
CA ALA A 216 5.63 -2.56 -4.48
C ALA A 216 4.78 -2.64 -5.75
N PHE A 217 3.64 -1.93 -5.78
CA PHE A 217 2.81 -1.82 -6.99
C PHE A 217 3.56 -1.15 -8.13
N ILE A 218 4.25 -0.04 -7.86
CA ILE A 218 5.03 0.69 -8.87
C ILE A 218 6.19 -0.19 -9.37
N SER A 219 6.96 -0.77 -8.44
CA SER A 219 8.10 -1.64 -8.77
C SER A 219 7.70 -2.88 -9.57
N GLY A 220 6.48 -3.41 -9.38
CA GLY A 220 5.93 -4.53 -10.16
C GLY A 220 5.35 -4.12 -11.53
N GLY A 221 5.64 -2.90 -12.00
CA GLY A 221 5.14 -2.36 -13.27
C GLY A 221 3.64 -2.05 -13.28
N GLY A 222 3.04 -1.87 -12.09
CA GLY A 222 1.60 -1.64 -11.94
C GLY A 222 1.11 -0.41 -12.70
N LEU A 223 1.89 0.66 -12.71
CA LEU A 223 1.55 1.90 -13.42
C LEU A 223 1.52 1.71 -14.94
N ASP A 224 2.50 1.00 -15.52
CA ASP A 224 2.52 0.71 -16.96
C ASP A 224 1.35 -0.21 -17.37
N LYS A 225 1.04 -1.22 -16.55
CA LYS A 225 -0.15 -2.07 -16.77
C LYS A 225 -1.45 -1.27 -16.70
N THR A 226 -1.58 -0.33 -15.76
CA THR A 226 -2.75 0.57 -15.68
C THR A 226 -2.84 1.44 -16.94
N ARG A 227 -1.74 2.10 -17.33
CA ARG A 227 -1.69 2.95 -18.54
C ARG A 227 -2.08 2.17 -19.80
N ALA A 228 -1.56 0.96 -19.97
CA ALA A 228 -1.86 0.13 -21.13
C ALA A 228 -3.36 -0.22 -21.24
N LEU A 229 -3.98 -0.58 -20.12
CA LEU A 229 -5.40 -0.93 -20.11
C LEU A 229 -6.31 0.28 -20.26
N GLU A 230 -5.94 1.44 -19.71
CA GLU A 230 -6.67 2.69 -19.94
C GLU A 230 -6.62 3.09 -21.42
N LEU A 231 -5.45 2.96 -22.06
CA LEU A 231 -5.30 3.18 -23.49
C LEU A 231 -6.21 2.25 -24.31
N ASP A 232 -6.27 0.97 -23.95
CA ASP A 232 -7.11 0.01 -24.64
C ASP A 232 -8.62 0.26 -24.42
N ALA A 233 -9.00 0.67 -23.20
CA ALA A 233 -10.38 1.07 -22.91
C ALA A 233 -10.79 2.32 -23.71
N LEU A 234 -9.93 3.33 -23.82
CA LEU A 234 -10.19 4.52 -24.63
C LEU A 234 -10.29 4.20 -26.12
N LYS A 235 -9.44 3.31 -26.64
CA LYS A 235 -9.55 2.84 -28.03
C LYS A 235 -10.88 2.14 -28.29
N ALA A 236 -11.33 1.31 -27.34
CA ALA A 236 -12.62 0.62 -27.43
C ALA A 236 -13.79 1.62 -27.43
N GLU A 237 -13.76 2.64 -26.56
CA GLU A 237 -14.77 3.70 -26.51
C GLU A 237 -14.82 4.50 -27.81
N VAL A 238 -13.67 4.93 -28.33
CA VAL A 238 -13.60 5.64 -29.62
C VAL A 238 -14.13 4.76 -30.77
N ALA A 239 -13.85 3.46 -30.77
CA ALA A 239 -14.39 2.54 -31.76
C ALA A 239 -15.91 2.39 -31.63
N HIS A 240 -16.44 2.32 -30.40
CA HIS A 240 -17.88 2.27 -30.14
C HIS A 240 -18.58 3.54 -30.63
N GLN A 241 -18.05 4.72 -30.29
CA GLN A 241 -18.60 6.01 -30.74
C GLN A 241 -18.61 6.15 -32.26
N ARG A 242 -17.53 5.73 -32.93
CA ARG A 242 -17.46 5.69 -34.40
C ARG A 242 -18.53 4.78 -35.00
N HIS A 243 -18.73 3.59 -34.41
CA HIS A 243 -19.76 2.66 -34.86
C HIS A 243 -21.17 3.24 -34.69
N MET A 244 -21.46 3.84 -33.53
CA MET A 244 -22.74 4.49 -33.25
C MET A 244 -23.02 5.65 -34.21
N ALA A 245 -22.02 6.50 -34.47
CA ALA A 245 -22.15 7.61 -35.42
C ALA A 245 -22.42 7.12 -36.85
N GLU A 246 -21.78 6.04 -37.28
CA GLU A 246 -22.02 5.43 -38.59
C GLU A 246 -23.41 4.80 -38.70
N GLN A 247 -23.89 4.14 -37.65
CA GLN A 247 -25.27 3.63 -37.60
C GLN A 247 -26.29 4.76 -37.69
N LEU A 248 -26.11 5.86 -36.92
CA LEU A 248 -26.95 7.05 -36.96
C LEU A 248 -26.99 7.67 -38.37
N ARG A 249 -25.84 7.79 -39.04
CA ARG A 249 -25.75 8.26 -40.45
C ARG A 249 -26.52 7.38 -41.40
N ARG A 250 -26.40 6.05 -41.27
CA ARG A 250 -27.14 5.08 -42.11
C ARG A 250 -28.64 5.10 -41.85
N SER A 251 -29.08 5.24 -40.60
CA SER A 251 -30.51 5.38 -40.25
C SER A 251 -31.09 6.76 -40.64
N GLY A 252 -30.26 7.80 -40.71
CA GLY A 252 -30.64 9.15 -41.12
C GLY A 252 -30.88 9.31 -42.63
N SER A 253 -30.63 8.29 -43.45
CA SER A 253 -30.83 8.33 -44.91
C SER A 253 -32.29 8.09 -45.35
N ALA A 254 -33.26 8.07 -44.44
CA ALA A 254 -34.69 7.87 -44.75
C ALA A 254 -35.63 9.04 -44.38
N ALA A 255 -35.13 10.18 -43.89
CA ALA A 255 -35.95 11.36 -43.64
C ALA A 255 -35.36 12.59 -44.34
N GLY A 256 -36.15 13.14 -45.27
CA GLY A 256 -35.81 14.32 -46.06
C GLY A 256 -35.46 15.55 -45.22
N GLY A 257 -34.76 16.46 -45.88
CA GLY A 257 -34.03 17.56 -45.29
C GLY A 257 -34.81 18.42 -44.29
N MET A 258 -34.15 18.68 -43.18
CA MET A 258 -34.26 19.95 -42.44
C MET A 258 -32.84 20.34 -42.02
N GLY A 259 -32.50 21.62 -42.24
CA GLY A 259 -31.15 22.15 -42.09
C GLY A 259 -30.57 21.91 -40.71
N TRP A 260 -29.37 21.34 -40.68
CA TRP A 260 -28.56 21.21 -39.48
C TRP A 260 -27.93 22.58 -39.20
N ASP A 261 -28.49 23.32 -38.25
CA ASP A 261 -27.91 24.53 -37.68
C ASP A 261 -26.74 24.12 -36.77
N SER A 262 -25.52 24.50 -37.16
CA SER A 262 -24.25 24.15 -36.50
C SER A 262 -24.01 24.89 -35.18
N SER A 263 -25.02 25.50 -34.57
CA SER A 263 -24.89 26.37 -33.39
C SER A 263 -25.35 25.75 -32.06
N ARG A 264 -25.57 24.42 -31.99
CA ARG A 264 -26.11 23.77 -30.77
C ARG A 264 -25.41 22.50 -30.26
N PHE A 265 -24.19 22.20 -30.72
CA PHE A 265 -23.33 21.34 -29.93
C PHE A 265 -22.64 22.21 -28.88
N GLY A 266 -23.25 22.28 -27.69
CA GLY A 266 -22.61 22.80 -26.51
C GLY A 266 -21.28 22.11 -26.31
N ASP A 267 -20.25 22.91 -26.08
CA ASP A 267 -18.89 22.52 -25.81
C ASP A 267 -18.83 21.29 -24.90
N ILE A 268 -18.45 20.15 -25.48
CA ILE A 268 -17.84 19.08 -24.69
C ILE A 268 -16.44 19.59 -24.43
N ASP A 269 -16.22 20.12 -23.22
CA ASP A 269 -14.96 20.69 -22.77
C ASP A 269 -13.80 19.82 -23.21
N ALA A 270 -12.97 20.38 -24.10
CA ALA A 270 -11.79 19.78 -24.69
C ALA A 270 -10.63 19.61 -23.70
N PHE A 271 -10.92 19.38 -22.43
CA PHE A 271 -9.96 19.37 -21.33
C PHE A 271 -9.57 17.98 -20.81
N ASP A 272 -10.12 16.89 -21.37
CA ASP A 272 -10.01 15.55 -20.79
C ASP A 272 -8.98 14.61 -21.46
N VAL A 273 -8.28 15.05 -22.51
CA VAL A 273 -7.31 14.19 -23.24
C VAL A 273 -5.86 14.47 -22.82
N VAL A 274 -5.58 15.64 -22.24
CA VAL A 274 -4.22 16.02 -21.78
C VAL A 274 -3.99 15.68 -20.30
N GLU A 275 -5.05 15.48 -19.50
CA GLU A 275 -4.94 14.98 -18.11
C GLU A 275 -4.69 13.47 -18.01
N LEU A 276 -4.64 12.72 -19.10
CA LEU A 276 -4.59 11.26 -19.02
C LEU A 276 -3.17 10.68 -18.83
N VAL A 277 -2.13 11.41 -19.24
CA VAL A 277 -0.73 11.06 -18.95
C VAL A 277 -0.21 11.84 -17.75
N ALA A 278 -0.73 13.06 -17.54
CA ALA A 278 -0.47 13.86 -16.35
C ALA A 278 -1.20 13.31 -15.11
N GLY A 279 -2.41 12.74 -15.24
CA GLY A 279 -3.36 12.38 -14.17
C GLY A 279 -2.97 11.25 -13.24
N ILE A 280 -1.92 10.49 -13.59
CA ILE A 280 -1.33 9.51 -12.66
C ILE A 280 -0.32 10.20 -11.72
N ILE A 281 0.20 11.37 -12.11
CA ILE A 281 1.12 12.23 -11.35
C ILE A 281 0.42 13.53 -10.87
N SER A 282 -0.70 13.94 -11.48
CA SER A 282 -1.38 15.22 -11.22
C SER A 282 -2.61 15.11 -10.32
N VAL A 283 -2.78 13.99 -9.60
CA VAL A 283 -3.82 13.85 -8.55
C VAL A 283 -3.73 14.96 -7.50
N PHE A 284 -2.62 15.72 -7.45
CA PHE A 284 -2.41 16.80 -6.49
C PHE A 284 -2.26 18.21 -7.07
N ARG A 285 -2.60 18.43 -8.34
CA ARG A 285 -2.71 19.80 -8.88
C ARG A 285 -3.97 19.95 -9.71
N ARG A 286 -4.98 20.54 -9.07
CA ARG A 286 -5.77 21.65 -9.59
C ARG A 286 -6.48 22.35 -8.45
#